data_AF-W1YAN0-F1
#
_entry.id   AF-W1YAN0-F1
#
_cell.length_a   1.000
_cell.length_b   1.000
_cell.length_c   1.000
_cell.angle_alpha   90.00
_cell.angle_beta   90.00
_cell.angle_gamma   90.00
#
_symmetry.space_group_name_H-M   'P 1'
#
loop_
_entity.id
_entity.type
_entity.pdbx_description
1 polymer ?
#
loop_
_entity_poly.entity_id
_entity_poly.type
_entity_poly.pdbx_seq_one_letter_code
_entity_poly.pdbx_strand_id
1 'polypeptide(L)' 'MTDVLLCVGNSMMGDDGAGPLLAEKCAAAPKGHWVVIDGGSAPENDIVAIRELRPTRLLIVDATDMG' A
#
# COMPACT_ATOMS: atom_id res chain seq x y z
N MET A 1 1.85 -18.90 1.65
CA MET A 1 0.70 -17.97 1.72
C MET A 1 1.28 -16.59 1.87
N THR A 2 0.87 -15.66 1.01
CA THR A 2 1.45 -14.32 0.92
C THR A 2 0.36 -13.31 1.26
N ASP A 3 0.66 -12.39 2.16
CA ASP A 3 -0.21 -11.26 2.49
C ASP A 3 0.39 -10.00 1.87
N VAL A 4 -0.40 -9.23 1.13
CA VAL A 4 0.05 -8.01 0.45
C VAL A 4 -0.65 -6.80 1.04
N LEU A 5 0.12 -5.76 1.35
CA LEU A 5 -0.36 -4.44 1.76
C LEU A 5 -0.06 -3.46 0.62
N LEU A 6 -1.10 -2.97 -0.05
CA LEU A 6 -1.00 -1.92 -1.07
C LEU A 6 -1.31 -0.57 -0.41
N CYS A 7 -0.32 0.30 -0.36
CA CYS A 7 -0.45 1.67 0.13
C CYS A 7 -0.70 2.61 -1.05
N VAL A 8 -1.80 3.36 -1.01
CA VAL A 8 -2.22 4.29 -2.07
C VAL A 8 -2.19 5.71 -1.53
N GLY A 9 -1.80 6.65 -2.38
CA GLY A 9 -1.85 8.08 -2.08
C GLY A 9 -0.65 8.87 -2.61
N ASN A 10 -0.66 10.18 -2.39
CA ASN A 10 0.38 11.11 -2.82
C ASN A 10 1.04 11.80 -1.63
N SER A 11 2.34 11.57 -1.43
CA SER A 11 3.12 12.17 -0.33
C SER A 11 3.17 13.70 -0.36
N MET A 12 2.85 14.34 -1.49
CA MET A 12 2.83 15.79 -1.65
C MET A 12 1.43 16.40 -1.57
N MET A 13 0.37 15.61 -1.33
CA MET A 13 -1.03 16.06 -1.32
C MET A 13 -1.66 15.99 0.08
N GLY A 14 -0.94 16.47 1.09
CA GLY A 14 -1.47 16.58 2.46
C GLY A 14 -1.81 15.22 3.06
N ASP A 15 -3.04 15.07 3.56
CA ASP A 15 -3.50 13.84 4.21
C ASP A 15 -3.59 12.65 3.23
N ASP A 16 -3.64 12.91 1.93
CA ASP A 16 -3.51 11.90 0.88
C ASP A 16 -2.18 11.13 0.96
N GLY A 17 -1.18 11.68 1.66
CA GLY A 17 0.07 10.99 1.96
C GLY A 17 -0.03 9.84 2.97
N ALA A 18 -1.23 9.48 3.45
CA ALA A 18 -1.42 8.45 4.46
C ALA A 18 -0.86 7.06 4.04
N GLY A 19 -1.11 6.63 2.81
CA GLY A 19 -0.55 5.40 2.27
C GLY A 19 0.98 5.43 2.16
N PRO A 20 1.57 6.40 1.44
CA PRO A 20 3.03 6.54 1.34
C PRO A 20 3.73 6.58 2.71
N LEU A 21 3.15 7.29 3.68
CA LEU A 21 3.67 7.34 5.05
C LEU A 21 3.63 5.97 5.75
N LEU A 22 2.56 5.19 5.54
CA LEU A 22 2.48 3.83 6.07
C LEU A 22 3.53 2.92 5.42
N ALA A 23 3.74 3.02 4.10
CA ALA A 23 4.75 2.26 3.39
C ALA A 23 6.16 2.56 3.92
N GLU A 24 6.51 3.83 4.12
CA GLU A 24 7.79 4.25 4.71
C GLU A 24 8.00 3.65 6.11
N LYS A 25 6.97 3.72 6.97
CA LYS A 25 7.03 3.15 8.32
C LYS A 25 7.21 1.64 8.31
N CYS A 26 6.53 0.93 7.41
CA CYS A 26 6.69 -0.51 7.26
C CYS A 26 8.07 -0.89 6.70
N ALA A 27 8.65 -0.09 5.80
CA ALA A 27 10.01 -0.30 5.32
C ALA A 27 11.05 -0.11 6.43
N ALA A 28 10.88 0.94 7.25
CA ALA A 28 11.78 1.24 8.36
C ALA A 28 11.66 0.24 9.53
N ALA A 29 10.44 -0.24 9.81
CA ALA A 29 10.15 -1.17 10.88
C ALA A 29 9.04 -2.16 10.46
N PRO A 30 9.40 -3.28 9.78
CA PRO A 30 8.44 -4.25 9.30
C PRO A 30 7.48 -4.74 10.39
N LYS A 31 6.21 -4.88 10.05
CA LYS A 31 5.15 -5.39 10.94
C LYS A 31 4.47 -6.58 10.29
N GLY A 32 4.34 -7.68 11.03
CA GLY A 32 3.74 -8.90 10.51
C GLY A 32 4.52 -9.48 9.32
N HIS A 33 3.81 -10.17 8.43
CA HIS A 33 4.37 -10.82 7.25
C HIS A 33 3.84 -10.22 5.94
N TRP A 34 3.63 -8.90 5.93
CA TRP A 34 3.14 -8.18 4.77
C TRP A 34 4.26 -7.96 3.75
N VAL A 35 3.99 -8.29 2.49
CA VAL A 35 4.70 -7.71 1.34
C VAL A 35 4.07 -6.35 1.08
N VAL A 36 4.82 -5.29 1.37
CA VAL A 36 4.33 -3.92 1.25
C VAL A 36 4.67 -3.36 -0.13
N ILE A 37 3.68 -2.80 -0.80
CA ILE A 37 3.78 -2.15 -2.10
C ILE A 37 3.34 -0.69 -1.91
N ASP A 38 4.25 0.23 -2.21
CA ASP A 38 3.94 1.64 -2.31
C ASP A 38 3.44 1.92 -3.74
N GLY A 39 2.12 2.00 -3.90
CA GLY A 39 1.47 2.20 -5.20
C GLY A 39 1.37 3.67 -5.64
N GLY A 40 1.81 4.59 -4.77
CA GLY A 40 1.67 6.03 -5.01
C GLY A 40 0.23 6.41 -5.41
N SER A 41 0.11 7.41 -6.30
CA SER A 41 -1.19 7.90 -6.77
C SER A 41 -1.82 7.05 -7.88
N ALA A 42 -1.11 6.06 -8.43
CA ALA A 42 -1.54 5.28 -9.59
C ALA A 42 -1.38 3.76 -9.33
N PRO A 43 -2.19 3.20 -8.42
CA PRO A 43 -2.08 1.79 -7.99
C PRO A 43 -2.34 0.77 -9.11
N GLU A 44 -2.93 1.18 -10.24
CA GLU A 44 -3.15 0.33 -11.41
C GLU A 44 -1.84 -0.22 -12.01
N ASN A 45 -0.73 0.51 -11.85
CA ASN A 45 0.57 0.09 -12.33
C ASN A 45 1.12 -1.13 -11.58
N ASP A 46 0.65 -1.36 -10.34
CA ASP A 46 1.13 -2.42 -9.46
C ASP A 46 0.29 -3.70 -9.53
N ILE A 47 -0.82 -3.69 -10.26
CA ILE A 47 -1.74 -4.83 -10.35
C ILE A 47 -1.03 -6.09 -10.86
N VAL A 48 -0.12 -5.96 -11.82
CA VAL A 48 0.66 -7.10 -12.33
C VAL A 48 1.55 -7.67 -11.22
N ALA A 49 2.26 -6.82 -10.48
CA ALA A 49 3.10 -7.25 -9.37
C ALA A 49 2.29 -7.99 -8.30
N ILE A 50 1.12 -7.48 -7.94
CA ILE A 50 0.20 -8.13 -6.98
C ILE A 50 -0.26 -9.50 -7.50
N ARG A 51 -0.61 -9.61 -8.79
CA ARG A 51 -1.08 -10.86 -9.39
C ARG A 51 0.00 -11.94 -9.39
N GLU A 52 1.24 -11.59 -9.68
CA GLU A 52 2.38 -12.54 -9.66
C GLU A 52 2.64 -13.09 -8.25
N LEU A 53 2.41 -12.28 -7.22
CA LEU A 53 2.53 -12.71 -5.81
C LEU A 53 1.44 -13.70 -5.38
N ARG A 54 0.32 -13.78 -6.11
CA ARG A 54 -0.87 -14.60 -5.80
C ARG A 54 -1.24 -14.56 -4.31
N PRO A 55 -1.50 -13.37 -3.74
CA PRO A 55 -1.74 -13.23 -2.32
C PRO A 55 -2.99 -13.98 -1.88
N THR A 56 -2.93 -14.51 -0.67
CA THR A 56 -4.09 -15.10 0.01
C THR A 56 -4.97 -14.00 0.62
N ARG A 57 -4.36 -12.86 0.95
CA ARG A 57 -5.03 -11.65 1.43
C ARG A 57 -4.35 -10.41 0.88
N LEU A 58 -5.15 -9.48 0.38
CA LEU A 58 -4.75 -8.13 -0.03
C LEU A 58 -5.44 -7.12 0.89
N LEU A 59 -4.67 -6.24 1.51
CA LEU A 59 -5.17 -5.06 2.24
C LEU A 59 -4.77 -3.81 1.45
N ILE A 60 -5.71 -2.92 1.20
CA ILE A 60 -5.47 -1.63 0.53
C ILE A 60 -5.70 -0.53 1.57
N VAL A 61 -4.75 0.40 1.68
CA VAL A 61 -4.84 1.55 2.59
C VAL A 61 -4.71 2.83 1.78
N ASP A 62 -5.69 3.71 1.94
CA ASP A 62 -5.80 4.99 1.25
C ASP A 62 -6.39 6.04 2.19
N ALA A 63 -6.10 7.31 1.92
CA ALA A 63 -6.87 8.40 2.50
C ALA A 63 -8.21 8.50 1.75
N THR A 64 -9.33 8.53 2.48
CA THR A 64 -10.64 8.60 1.84
C THR A 64 -11.58 9.42 2.70
N ASP A 65 -12.24 10.39 2.09
CA ASP A 65 -13.33 11.13 2.72
C ASP A 65 -14.54 10.21 2.92
N MET A 66 -15.07 10.18 4.14
CA MET A 66 -16.20 9.35 4.55
C MET A 66 -17.28 10.13 5.31
N GLY A 67 -17.17 11.47 5.43
CA GLY A 67 -18.12 12.32 6.16
C GLY A 67 -17.51 13.20 7.23
#